data_AF-A0A957YMX9-F1
#
_entry.id   AF-A0A957YMX9-F1
#
_cell.length_a   1.000
_cell.length_b   1.000
_cell.length_c   1.000
_cell.angle_alpha   90.00
_cell.angle_beta   90.00
_cell.angle_gamma   90.00
#
_symmetry.space_group_name_H-M   'P 1'
#
loop_
_entity.id
_entity.type
_entity.pdbx_description
1 polymer ?
#
loop_
_entity_poly.entity_id
_entity_poly.type
_entity_poly.pdbx_seq_one_letter_code
_entity_poly.pdbx_strand_id
1 'polypeptide(L)'
;MDGDPAVAEAGEARCEREVVVIGAGPIGVEMAVALAREGVSSVLLEARQVGHTIAWWPRNTPFFSSSERLAIAGVPIQNGHQGHITGEEYLAY
;
A
#
# COMPACT_ATOMS: atom_id res chain seq x y z
N MET A 1 21.48 53.21 1.35
CA MET A 1 22.34 52.31 0.56
C MET A 1 21.67 50.99 0.61
N ASP A 2 21.09 50.67 -0.52
CA ASP A 2 20.09 49.64 -0.73
C ASP A 2 20.68 48.28 -0.38
N GLY A 3 20.02 47.59 0.54
CA GLY A 3 20.36 46.23 0.90
C GLY A 3 20.24 45.36 -0.33
N ASP A 4 21.32 44.67 -0.64
CA ASP A 4 21.42 43.61 -1.62
C ASP A 4 20.16 42.71 -1.52
N PRO A 5 19.38 42.54 -2.60
CA PRO A 5 18.26 41.61 -2.58
C PRO A 5 18.85 40.21 -2.41
N ALA A 6 18.70 39.68 -1.20
CA ALA A 6 18.99 38.30 -0.86
C ALA A 6 18.54 37.42 -2.02
N VAL A 7 19.54 36.86 -2.71
CA VAL A 7 19.42 35.85 -3.73
C VAL A 7 18.37 34.83 -3.26
N ALA A 8 17.29 34.71 -4.03
CA ALA A 8 16.29 33.68 -3.79
C ALA A 8 16.98 32.34 -3.99
N GLU A 9 17.35 31.72 -2.87
CA GLU A 9 17.79 30.32 -2.77
C GLU A 9 16.80 29.48 -3.57
N ALA A 10 17.30 28.84 -4.63
CA ALA A 10 16.53 27.88 -5.41
C ALA A 10 16.02 26.82 -4.45
N GLY A 11 14.69 26.77 -4.25
CA GLY A 11 14.06 25.84 -3.34
C GLY A 11 14.52 24.42 -3.64
N GLU A 12 15.32 23.86 -2.74
CA GLU A 12 15.59 22.44 -2.64
C GLU A 12 14.24 21.74 -2.77
N ALA A 13 14.10 20.82 -3.72
CA ALA A 13 12.90 20.02 -3.85
C ALA A 13 12.73 19.21 -2.56
N ARG A 14 12.00 19.76 -1.59
CA ARG A 14 11.59 19.04 -0.39
C ARG A 14 10.74 17.89 -0.89
N CYS A 15 11.30 16.70 -0.90
CA CYS A 15 10.49 15.51 -0.95
C CYS A 15 9.69 15.51 0.35
N GLU A 16 8.43 15.93 0.29
CA GLU A 16 7.49 15.92 1.43
C GLU A 16 7.26 14.50 1.96
N ARG A 17 7.84 13.48 1.33
CA ARG A 17 7.73 12.06 1.66
C ARG A 17 9.08 11.52 2.13
N GLU A 18 9.11 11.04 3.36
CA GLU A 18 10.33 10.49 3.97
C GLU A 18 10.57 9.03 3.56
N VAL A 19 9.52 8.33 3.14
CA VAL A 19 9.57 6.90 2.81
C VAL A 19 8.94 6.60 1.46
N VAL A 20 9.59 5.73 0.69
CA VAL A 20 9.05 5.15 -0.55
C VAL A 20 8.87 3.65 -0.32
N VAL A 21 7.64 3.16 -0.47
CA VAL A 21 7.32 1.73 -0.43
C VAL A 21 7.21 1.22 -1.86
N ILE A 22 7.98 0.17 -2.20
CA ILE A 22 7.98 -0.43 -3.54
C ILE A 22 7.21 -1.76 -3.49
N GLY A 23 6.16 -1.84 -4.31
CA GLY A 23 5.28 -3.00 -4.46
C GLY A 23 3.98 -2.83 -3.68
N ALA A 24 2.84 -2.72 -4.38
CA ALA A 24 1.50 -2.69 -3.80
C ALA A 24 0.89 -4.10 -3.73
N GLY A 25 1.66 -5.06 -3.22
CA GLY A 25 1.13 -6.31 -2.70
C GLY A 25 0.53 -6.13 -1.30
N PRO A 26 0.00 -7.19 -0.67
CA PRO A 26 -0.63 -7.12 0.65
C PRO A 26 0.23 -6.43 1.70
N ILE A 27 1.51 -6.79 1.75
CA ILE A 27 2.48 -6.26 2.70
C ILE A 27 2.78 -4.77 2.42
N GLY A 28 2.85 -4.37 1.15
CA GLY A 28 3.12 -2.98 0.80
C GLY A 28 1.97 -2.05 1.16
N VAL A 29 0.73 -2.51 0.97
CA VAL A 29 -0.47 -1.78 1.41
C VAL A 29 -0.53 -1.69 2.94
N GLU A 30 -0.29 -2.80 3.65
CA GLU A 30 -0.20 -2.81 5.13
C GLU A 30 0.85 -1.80 5.61
N MET A 31 2.03 -1.79 4.98
CA MET A 31 3.13 -0.93 5.37
C MET A 31 2.80 0.55 5.15
N ALA A 32 2.19 0.90 4.02
CA ALA A 32 1.76 2.26 3.75
C ALA A 32 0.75 2.75 4.81
N VAL A 33 -0.18 1.90 5.25
CA VAL A 33 -1.12 2.23 6.33
C VAL A 33 -0.42 2.36 7.68
N ALA A 34 0.51 1.47 8.01
CA ALA A 34 1.26 1.55 9.26
C ALA A 34 2.11 2.83 9.34
N LEU A 35 2.78 3.23 8.25
CA LEU A 35 3.49 4.50 8.18
C LEU A 35 2.56 5.70 8.37
N ALA A 36 1.40 5.68 7.72
CA ALA A 36 0.39 6.73 7.88
C ALA A 36 -0.12 6.83 9.33
N ARG A 37 -0.28 5.70 10.05
CA ARG A 37 -0.68 5.67 11.46
C ARG A 37 0.36 6.28 12.40
N GLU A 38 1.63 6.17 12.06
CA GLU A 38 2.75 6.79 12.78
C GLU A 38 3.02 8.24 12.34
N GLY A 39 2.19 8.80 11.44
CA GLY A 39 2.36 10.17 10.93
C GLY A 39 3.52 10.34 9.95
N VAL A 40 4.07 9.24 9.42
CA VAL A 40 5.18 9.26 8.45
C VAL A 40 4.62 9.39 7.04
N SER A 41 5.03 10.43 6.34
CA SER A 41 4.65 10.65 4.95
C SER A 41 5.34 9.63 4.03
N SER A 42 4.54 8.93 3.23
CA SER A 42 5.06 7.92 2.31
C SER A 42 4.39 7.94 0.95
N VAL A 43 5.06 7.35 -0.04
CA VAL A 43 4.45 6.98 -1.33
C VAL A 43 4.60 5.49 -1.55
N LEU A 44 3.50 4.85 -1.94
CA LEU A 44 3.48 3.48 -2.40
C LEU A 44 3.53 3.48 -3.93
N LEU A 45 4.51 2.77 -4.50
CA LEU A 45 4.69 2.65 -5.95
C LEU A 45 4.53 1.19 -6.37
N GLU A 46 3.76 0.95 -7.42
CA GLU A 46 3.57 -0.37 -8.03
C GLU A 46 3.74 -0.25 -9.55
N ALA A 47 4.39 -1.24 -10.15
CA ALA A 47 4.66 -1.27 -11.58
C ALA A 47 3.42 -1.71 -12.39
N ARG A 48 2.45 -2.36 -11.73
CA ARG A 48 1.24 -2.95 -12.33
C ARG A 48 0.00 -2.59 -11.51
N GLN A 49 -1.02 -3.44 -11.57
CA GLN A 49 -2.20 -3.32 -10.71
C GLN A 49 -1.87 -3.76 -9.28
N VAL A 50 -2.55 -3.18 -8.29
CA VAL A 50 -2.46 -3.60 -6.88
C VAL A 50 -2.70 -5.11 -6.78
N GLY A 51 -1.85 -5.80 -6.01
CA GLY A 51 -1.94 -7.25 -5.81
C GLY A 51 -1.57 -8.10 -7.04
N HIS A 52 -0.88 -7.55 -8.05
CA HIS A 52 -0.66 -8.21 -9.35
C HIS A 52 -0.22 -9.69 -9.28
N THR A 53 0.67 -10.05 -8.34
CA THR A 53 1.15 -11.42 -8.16
C THR A 53 0.03 -12.43 -7.91
N ILE A 54 -1.01 -12.03 -7.17
CA ILE A 54 -2.15 -12.89 -6.83
C ILE A 54 -3.00 -13.14 -8.09
N ALA A 55 -3.05 -12.17 -9.01
CA ALA A 55 -3.82 -12.27 -10.25
C ALA A 55 -3.26 -13.32 -11.23
N TRP A 56 -2.05 -13.84 -10.98
CA TRP A 56 -1.42 -14.91 -11.77
C TRP A 56 -1.63 -16.31 -11.21
N TRP A 57 -2.22 -16.44 -10.01
CA TRP A 57 -2.50 -17.74 -9.44
C TRP A 57 -3.55 -18.49 -10.29
N PRO A 58 -3.56 -19.84 -10.24
CA PRO A 58 -4.65 -20.61 -10.80
C PRO A 58 -6.00 -20.11 -10.27
N ARG A 59 -7.03 -20.16 -11.11
CA ARG A 59 -8.37 -19.70 -10.70
C ARG A 59 -8.88 -20.47 -9.49
N ASN A 60 -9.56 -19.76 -8.60
CA ASN A 60 -10.10 -20.29 -7.34
C ASN A 60 -9.03 -20.89 -6.42
N THR A 61 -7.78 -20.38 -6.47
CA THR A 61 -6.74 -20.80 -5.52
C THR A 61 -7.12 -20.35 -4.11
N PRO A 62 -7.30 -21.27 -3.14
CA PRO A 62 -7.69 -20.90 -1.79
C PRO A 62 -6.50 -20.41 -0.96
N PHE A 63 -6.74 -19.42 -0.11
CA PHE A 63 -5.87 -19.12 1.00
C PHE A 63 -6.14 -20.07 2.17
N PHE A 64 -5.09 -20.65 2.74
CA PHE A 64 -5.24 -21.52 3.92
C PHE A 64 -5.39 -20.76 5.24
N SER A 65 -5.13 -19.45 5.23
CA SER A 65 -5.34 -18.57 6.39
C SER A 65 -6.82 -18.19 6.55
N SER A 66 -7.25 -17.89 7.78
CA SER A 66 -8.58 -17.35 8.02
C SER A 66 -8.71 -15.92 7.50
N SER A 67 -9.94 -15.47 7.23
CA SER A 67 -10.23 -14.11 6.78
C SER A 67 -9.65 -13.04 7.70
N GLU A 68 -9.65 -13.28 9.02
CA GLU A 68 -9.09 -12.36 10.02
C GLU A 68 -7.57 -12.25 9.92
N ARG A 69 -6.87 -13.32 9.53
CA ARG A 69 -5.42 -13.31 9.35
C ARG A 69 -5.00 -12.73 8.00
N LEU A 70 -5.90 -12.73 7.04
CA LEU A 70 -5.70 -12.20 5.69
C LEU A 70 -6.00 -10.69 5.61
N ALA A 71 -6.83 -10.19 6.52
CA ALA A 71 -7.21 -8.79 6.63
C ALA A 71 -6.00 -7.84 6.61
N ILE A 72 -6.05 -6.87 5.69
CA ILE A 72 -5.08 -5.77 5.61
C ILE A 72 -5.63 -4.59 6.43
N ALA A 73 -4.77 -3.96 7.21
CA ALA A 73 -5.01 -2.76 7.99
C ALA A 73 -6.15 -2.86 9.01
N GLY A 74 -6.54 -4.09 9.39
CA GLY A 74 -7.69 -4.34 10.25
C GLY A 74 -9.05 -4.14 9.57
N VAL A 75 -9.07 -3.93 8.25
CA VAL A 75 -10.31 -3.94 7.47
C VAL A 75 -10.77 -5.41 7.36
N PRO A 76 -12.06 -5.73 7.56
CA PRO A 76 -12.54 -7.11 7.56
C PRO A 76 -12.88 -7.60 6.15
N ILE A 77 -12.34 -8.77 5.76
CA ILE A 77 -12.72 -9.46 4.53
C ILE A 77 -14.15 -10.00 4.65
N GLN A 78 -15.03 -9.59 3.75
CA GLN A 78 -16.39 -10.12 3.69
C GLN A 78 -16.37 -11.54 3.13
N ASN A 79 -16.65 -12.54 3.97
CA ASN A 79 -16.78 -13.93 3.54
C ASN A 79 -18.24 -14.37 3.64
N GLY A 80 -18.94 -14.39 2.50
CA GLY A 80 -20.35 -14.77 2.41
C GLY A 80 -20.58 -16.29 2.38
N HIS A 81 -19.53 -17.12 2.45
CA HIS A 81 -19.61 -18.57 2.32
C HIS A 81 -18.78 -19.28 3.41
N GLN A 82 -18.95 -20.60 3.53
CA GLN A 82 -18.24 -21.42 4.52
C GLN A 82 -16.85 -21.88 4.05
N GLY A 83 -16.34 -21.31 2.95
CA GLY A 83 -15.08 -21.72 2.32
C GLY A 83 -13.93 -20.79 2.64
N HIS A 84 -12.74 -21.19 2.20
CA HIS A 84 -11.56 -20.34 2.19
C HIS A 84 -11.70 -19.23 1.15
N ILE A 85 -11.21 -18.03 1.48
CA ILE A 85 -11.09 -16.93 0.53
C ILE A 85 -10.19 -17.38 -0.62
N THR A 86 -10.61 -17.09 -1.84
CA THR A 86 -9.84 -17.33 -3.06
C THR A 86 -8.95 -16.14 -3.41
N GLY A 87 -7.98 -16.33 -4.30
CA GLY A 87 -7.16 -15.25 -4.85
C GLY A 87 -7.99 -14.11 -5.45
N GLU A 88 -9.06 -14.45 -6.17
CA GLU A 88 -9.97 -13.49 -6.79
C GLU A 88 -10.78 -12.70 -5.76
N GLU A 89 -11.32 -13.36 -4.75
CA GLU A 89 -12.05 -12.70 -3.66
C GLU A 89 -11.13 -11.79 -2.84
N TYR A 90 -9.88 -12.21 -2.60
CA TYR A 90 -8.90 -11.40 -1.91
C TYR A 90 -8.48 -10.16 -2.71
N LEU A 91 -8.41 -10.26 -4.04
CA LEU A 91 -8.11 -9.11 -4.92
C LEU A 91 -9.27 -8.10 -5.03
N ALA A 92 -10.50 -8.57 -4.84
CA ALA A 92 -11.71 -7.74 -4.94
C ALA A 92 -12.08 -7.05 -3.63
N TYR A 93 -11.52 -7.53 -2.52
CA TYR A 93 -11.72 -7.02 -1.17
C TYR A 93 -10.96 -5.70 -0.93
#